data_AF-A0A7S0XHP5-F1
#
_entry.id   AF-A0A7S0XHP5-F1
#
_cell.length_a   1.000
_cell.length_b   1.000
_cell.length_c   1.000
_cell.angle_alpha   90.00
_cell.angle_beta   90.00
_cell.angle_gamma   90.00
#
_symmetry.space_group_name_H-M   'P 1'
#
loop_
_entity.id
_entity.type
_entity.pdbx_description
1 polymer ?
#
loop_
_entity_poly.entity_id
_entity_poly.type
_entity_poly.pdbx_seq_one_letter_code
_entity_poly.pdbx_strand_id
1 'polypeptide(L)'
;VDSAEEGVRRMLGLVFSRDQAVRDAVVEAVDVLFLAGAESPMAAAAALADVAAAAALGELASLEEVIKLLVEAGRVPPTGAVTRALWAQATAKEASGGDNVTAPTRAAALTVLGMAAASHPEVVIPHVHHVSRALDEACGGGGGSGKRRPAPALARAAAALLSRARPGGNAGTAASEGVAAPALPADHPAFAALARVLSPGSALPGRSWYPAAEQ
;
A
#
# COMPACT_ATOMS: atom_id res chain seq x y z
N VAL A 1 -14.92 -17.42 9.10
CA VAL A 1 -14.45 -16.10 9.57
C VAL A 1 -14.80 -15.00 8.56
N ASP A 2 -15.17 -15.40 7.33
CA ASP A 2 -15.53 -14.56 6.17
C ASP A 2 -16.72 -13.59 6.34
N SER A 3 -17.58 -13.80 7.34
CA SER A 3 -18.76 -12.93 7.57
C SER A 3 -18.38 -11.57 8.15
N ALA A 4 -17.30 -11.50 8.95
CA ALA A 4 -16.89 -10.26 9.61
C ALA A 4 -16.21 -9.29 8.63
N GLU A 5 -15.29 -9.78 7.80
CA GLU A 5 -14.60 -8.98 6.77
C GLU A 5 -15.58 -8.47 5.71
N GLU A 6 -16.53 -9.30 5.28
CA GLU A 6 -17.60 -8.90 4.39
C GLU A 6 -18.51 -7.82 5.02
N GLY A 7 -18.84 -7.98 6.30
CA GLY A 7 -19.60 -7.00 7.07
C GLY A 7 -18.88 -5.65 7.14
N VAL A 8 -17.57 -5.67 7.38
CA VAL A 8 -16.71 -4.47 7.37
C VAL A 8 -16.74 -3.80 6.00
N ARG A 9 -16.52 -4.54 4.92
CA ARG A 9 -16.49 -3.94 3.56
C ARG A 9 -17.78 -3.21 3.22
N ARG A 10 -18.93 -3.78 3.60
CA ARG A 10 -20.24 -3.14 3.40
C ARG A 10 -20.44 -1.87 4.23
N MET A 11 -19.81 -1.76 5.40
CA MET A 11 -19.91 -0.54 6.22
C MET A 11 -18.87 0.52 5.88
N LEU A 12 -17.75 0.18 5.20
CA LEU A 12 -16.67 1.14 4.92
C LEU A 12 -17.18 2.43 4.27
N GLY A 13 -18.12 2.34 3.32
CA GLY A 13 -18.68 3.50 2.63
C GLY A 13 -19.38 4.52 3.55
N LEU A 14 -19.76 4.12 4.76
CA LEU A 14 -20.33 5.01 5.78
C LEU A 14 -19.33 6.01 6.35
N VAL A 15 -18.02 5.84 6.10
CA VAL A 15 -16.98 6.82 6.45
C VAL A 15 -17.24 8.20 5.80
N PHE A 16 -17.95 8.24 4.67
CA PHE A 16 -18.33 9.48 4.00
C PHE A 16 -19.67 10.05 4.48
N SER A 17 -20.25 9.51 5.55
CA SER A 17 -21.47 10.05 6.16
C SER A 17 -21.29 11.51 6.59
N ARG A 18 -22.37 12.28 6.52
CA ARG A 18 -22.41 13.65 7.07
C ARG A 18 -22.53 13.66 8.59
N ASP A 19 -22.98 12.55 9.17
CA ASP A 19 -23.09 12.39 10.62
C ASP A 19 -21.74 11.95 11.19
N GLN A 20 -21.16 12.79 12.05
CA GLN A 20 -19.88 12.53 12.70
C GLN A 20 -19.92 11.23 13.53
N ALA A 21 -21.02 10.97 14.25
CA ALA A 21 -21.12 9.78 15.08
C ALA A 21 -21.09 8.49 14.25
N VAL A 22 -21.68 8.53 13.05
CA VAL A 22 -21.61 7.41 12.10
C VAL A 22 -20.18 7.20 11.59
N ARG A 23 -19.48 8.28 11.22
CA ARG A 23 -18.08 8.18 10.78
C ARG A 23 -17.18 7.61 11.86
N ASP A 24 -17.29 8.13 13.07
CA ASP A 24 -16.49 7.70 14.22
C ASP A 24 -16.76 6.24 14.54
N ALA A 25 -18.01 5.79 14.47
CA ALA A 25 -18.37 4.39 14.69
C ALA A 25 -17.73 3.44 13.65
N VAL A 26 -17.60 3.87 12.39
CA VAL A 26 -16.95 3.06 11.34
C VAL A 26 -15.45 2.95 11.60
N VAL A 27 -14.80 4.07 11.94
CA VAL A 27 -13.36 4.09 12.27
C VAL A 27 -13.08 3.23 13.50
N GLU A 28 -13.88 3.37 14.55
CA GLU A 28 -13.79 2.57 15.77
C GLU A 28 -14.00 1.08 15.49
N ALA A 29 -14.99 0.72 14.66
CA ALA A 29 -15.22 -0.68 14.29
C ALA A 29 -13.98 -1.29 13.60
N VAL A 30 -13.33 -0.55 12.70
CA VAL A 30 -12.11 -1.01 12.03
C VAL A 30 -10.93 -1.10 13.01
N ASP A 31 -10.76 -0.14 13.93
CA ASP A 31 -9.74 -0.21 14.98
C ASP A 31 -9.95 -1.46 15.85
N VAL A 32 -11.16 -1.68 16.34
CA VAL A 32 -11.48 -2.81 17.22
C VAL A 32 -11.29 -4.14 16.50
N LEU A 33 -11.74 -4.27 15.26
CA LEU A 33 -11.71 -5.54 14.54
C LEU A 33 -10.31 -5.90 14.01
N PHE A 34 -9.52 -4.93 13.55
CA PHE A 34 -8.27 -5.21 12.84
C PHE A 34 -7.01 -4.75 13.56
N LEU A 35 -7.11 -3.83 14.52
CA LEU A 35 -5.94 -3.27 15.22
C LEU A 35 -5.93 -3.71 16.68
N ALA A 36 -6.85 -3.20 17.48
CA ALA A 36 -6.91 -3.45 18.92
C ALA A 36 -7.29 -4.90 19.24
N GLY A 37 -8.14 -5.52 18.43
CA GLY A 37 -8.55 -6.92 18.57
C GLY A 37 -7.62 -7.93 17.90
N ALA A 38 -6.58 -7.49 17.20
CA ALA A 38 -5.66 -8.40 16.53
C ALA A 38 -4.71 -9.10 17.51
N GLU A 39 -4.44 -10.38 17.26
CA GLU A 39 -3.53 -11.19 18.08
C GLU A 39 -2.08 -10.66 18.05
N SER A 40 -1.70 -10.01 16.95
CA SER A 40 -0.38 -9.42 16.77
C SER A 40 -0.39 -8.34 15.69
N PRO A 41 0.64 -7.48 15.63
CA PRO A 41 0.80 -6.52 14.53
C PRO A 41 0.89 -7.17 13.14
N MET A 42 1.38 -8.41 13.07
CA MET A 42 1.43 -9.19 11.83
C MET A 42 0.04 -9.65 11.39
N ALA A 43 -0.78 -10.09 12.34
CA ALA A 43 -2.19 -10.46 12.06
C ALA A 43 -3.00 -9.22 11.63
N ALA A 44 -2.79 -8.08 12.28
CA ALA A 44 -3.40 -6.80 11.90
C ALA A 44 -3.04 -6.40 10.46
N ALA A 45 -1.74 -6.42 10.12
CA ALA A 45 -1.26 -6.09 8.78
C ALA A 45 -1.82 -7.05 7.72
N ALA A 46 -1.86 -8.35 8.01
CA ALA A 46 -2.42 -9.35 7.11
C ALA A 46 -3.91 -9.10 6.87
N ALA A 47 -4.70 -8.90 7.93
CA ALA A 47 -6.13 -8.69 7.80
C ALA A 47 -6.47 -7.39 7.04
N LEU A 48 -5.73 -6.29 7.27
CA LEU A 48 -5.89 -5.06 6.48
C LEU A 48 -5.54 -5.29 5.00
N ALA A 49 -4.47 -6.04 4.72
CA ALA A 49 -4.09 -6.39 3.35
C ALA A 49 -5.15 -7.29 2.68
N ASP A 50 -5.75 -8.23 3.42
CA ASP A 50 -6.80 -9.11 2.90
C ASP A 50 -8.08 -8.33 2.56
N VAL A 51 -8.48 -7.38 3.42
CA VAL A 51 -9.59 -6.45 3.12
C VAL A 51 -9.28 -5.63 1.85
N ALA A 52 -8.08 -5.07 1.73
CA ALA A 52 -7.67 -4.32 0.54
C ALA A 52 -7.62 -5.20 -0.73
N ALA A 53 -7.21 -6.47 -0.61
CA ALA A 53 -7.15 -7.40 -1.74
C ALA A 53 -8.54 -7.80 -2.24
N ALA A 54 -9.53 -7.91 -1.35
CA ALA A 54 -10.90 -8.26 -1.67
C ALA A 54 -11.77 -7.06 -2.10
N ALA A 55 -11.32 -5.83 -1.82
CA ALA A 55 -12.10 -4.62 -2.00
C ALA A 55 -12.29 -4.21 -3.48
N ALA A 56 -13.51 -3.77 -3.82
CA ALA A 56 -13.77 -3.05 -5.06
C ALA A 56 -13.17 -1.63 -5.02
N LEU A 57 -13.08 -0.93 -6.18
CA LEU A 57 -12.47 0.41 -6.24
C LEU A 57 -13.12 1.43 -5.28
N GLY A 58 -14.45 1.43 -5.15
CA GLY A 58 -15.15 2.32 -4.20
C GLY A 58 -14.91 1.94 -2.73
N GLU A 59 -14.73 0.65 -2.46
CA GLU A 59 -14.39 0.14 -1.12
C GLU A 59 -12.95 0.50 -0.75
N LEU A 60 -12.01 0.47 -1.71
CA LEU A 60 -10.63 0.93 -1.51
C LEU A 60 -10.56 2.42 -1.17
N ALA A 61 -11.35 3.27 -1.84
CA ALA A 61 -11.42 4.69 -1.50
C ALA A 61 -11.98 4.91 -0.08
N SER A 62 -12.95 4.10 0.32
CA SER A 62 -13.51 4.13 1.68
C SER A 62 -12.48 3.65 2.71
N LEU A 63 -11.74 2.58 2.41
CA LEU A 63 -10.66 2.09 3.24
C LEU A 63 -9.54 3.12 3.37
N GLU A 64 -9.17 3.83 2.30
CA GLU A 64 -8.17 4.91 2.33
C GLU A 64 -8.55 5.99 3.33
N GLU A 65 -9.81 6.45 3.32
CA GLU A 65 -10.28 7.46 4.27
C GLU A 65 -10.28 6.94 5.72
N VAL A 66 -10.67 5.68 5.95
CA VAL A 66 -10.61 5.09 7.30
C VAL A 66 -9.16 4.98 7.80
N ILE A 67 -8.24 4.48 6.96
CA ILE A 67 -6.81 4.38 7.33
C ILE A 67 -6.24 5.76 7.62
N LYS A 68 -6.56 6.77 6.82
CA LYS A 68 -6.13 8.15 7.07
C LYS A 68 -6.57 8.64 8.45
N LEU A 69 -7.83 8.43 8.82
CA LEU A 69 -8.36 8.81 10.14
C LEU A 69 -7.68 8.03 11.28
N LEU A 70 -7.37 6.74 11.07
CA LEU A 70 -6.63 5.93 12.03
C LEU A 70 -5.17 6.38 12.21
N VAL A 71 -4.52 6.87 11.16
CA VAL A 71 -3.18 7.46 11.25
C VAL A 71 -3.24 8.78 12.02
N GLU A 72 -4.22 9.65 11.71
CA GLU A 72 -4.44 10.93 12.41
C GLU A 72 -4.75 10.73 13.91
N ALA A 73 -5.48 9.66 14.25
CA ALA A 73 -5.75 9.26 15.63
C ALA A 73 -4.56 8.53 16.31
N GLY A 74 -3.44 8.35 15.62
CA GLY A 74 -2.25 7.67 16.14
C GLY A 74 -2.39 6.16 16.33
N ARG A 75 -3.44 5.55 15.77
CA ARG A 75 -3.71 4.10 15.83
C ARG A 75 -2.83 3.33 14.84
N VAL A 76 -2.52 3.93 13.68
CA VAL A 76 -1.57 3.41 12.69
C VAL A 76 -0.43 4.41 12.50
N PRO A 77 0.47 4.59 13.48
CA PRO A 77 1.53 5.59 13.35
C PRO A 77 2.55 5.18 12.27
N PRO A 78 3.22 6.14 11.59
CA PRO A 78 4.16 5.83 10.50
C PRO A 78 5.29 4.85 10.86
N THR A 79 5.76 4.89 12.11
CA THR A 79 6.80 3.99 12.64
C THR A 79 6.24 2.88 13.56
N GLY A 80 4.91 2.72 13.57
CA GLY A 80 4.17 1.78 14.40
C GLY A 80 4.46 0.30 14.07
N ALA A 81 4.06 -0.58 14.98
CA ALA A 81 4.25 -2.01 14.80
C ALA A 81 3.49 -2.58 13.59
N VAL A 82 2.27 -2.09 13.33
CA VAL A 82 1.43 -2.50 12.19
C VAL A 82 2.05 -2.02 10.87
N THR A 83 2.49 -0.76 10.81
CA THR A 83 3.17 -0.20 9.63
C THR A 83 4.47 -0.96 9.32
N ARG A 84 5.26 -1.30 10.35
CA ARG A 84 6.45 -2.16 10.18
C ARG A 84 6.09 -3.57 9.71
N ALA A 85 4.99 -4.14 10.18
CA ALA A 85 4.51 -5.45 9.72
C ALA A 85 4.05 -5.41 8.26
N LEU A 86 3.35 -4.36 7.84
CA LEU A 86 2.99 -4.12 6.42
C LEU A 86 4.24 -4.02 5.55
N TRP A 87 5.28 -3.30 5.99
CA TRP A 87 6.56 -3.25 5.30
C TRP A 87 7.25 -4.61 5.21
N ALA A 88 7.23 -5.40 6.29
CA ALA A 88 7.76 -6.76 6.30
C ALA A 88 7.04 -7.65 5.27
N GLN A 89 5.70 -7.54 5.18
CA GLN A 89 4.89 -8.27 4.21
C GLN A 89 5.17 -7.81 2.77
N ALA A 90 5.26 -6.50 2.53
CA ALA A 90 5.54 -5.92 1.21
C ALA A 90 6.94 -6.26 0.66
N THR A 91 7.93 -6.37 1.55
CA THR A 91 9.35 -6.61 1.20
C THR A 91 9.81 -8.05 1.38
N ALA A 92 8.93 -8.94 1.83
CA ALA A 92 9.22 -10.36 1.92
C ALA A 92 9.65 -10.92 0.56
N LYS A 93 10.67 -11.78 0.59
CA LYS A 93 11.05 -12.57 -0.58
C LYS A 93 9.96 -13.60 -0.82
N GLU A 94 9.52 -13.73 -2.07
CA GLU A 94 8.68 -14.87 -2.47
C GLU A 94 9.45 -16.17 -2.17
N ALA A 95 8.95 -16.97 -1.23
CA ALA A 95 9.54 -18.25 -0.88
C ALA A 95 9.19 -19.28 -1.97
N SER A 96 10.15 -20.11 -2.36
CA SER A 96 9.96 -21.19 -3.34
C SER A 96 9.24 -22.42 -2.76
N GLY A 97 8.75 -22.34 -1.52
CA GLY A 97 7.99 -23.39 -0.86
C GLY A 97 7.15 -22.83 0.29
N GLY A 98 5.86 -23.16 0.29
CA GLY A 98 4.95 -23.18 1.45
C GLY A 98 4.55 -21.86 2.10
N ASP A 99 5.47 -20.90 2.27
CA ASP A 99 5.19 -19.67 3.01
C ASP A 99 4.47 -18.63 2.13
N ASN A 100 3.31 -18.21 2.64
CA ASN A 100 2.12 -17.72 1.94
C ASN A 100 2.21 -16.31 1.31
N VAL A 101 3.40 -15.73 1.11
CA VAL A 101 3.53 -14.34 0.63
C VAL A 101 3.67 -14.31 -0.90
N THR A 102 2.56 -13.97 -1.55
CA THR A 102 2.44 -13.88 -3.01
C THR A 102 2.55 -12.43 -3.51
N ALA A 103 2.85 -12.22 -4.80
CA ALA A 103 2.83 -10.88 -5.39
C ALA A 103 1.51 -10.10 -5.15
N PRO A 104 0.31 -10.71 -5.24
CA PRO A 104 -0.94 -10.08 -4.80
C PRO A 104 -0.93 -9.61 -3.33
N THR A 105 -0.50 -10.47 -2.41
CA THR A 105 -0.40 -10.15 -0.98
C THR A 105 0.54 -8.97 -0.73
N ARG A 106 1.69 -8.93 -1.42
CA ARG A 106 2.63 -7.81 -1.38
C ARG A 106 2.01 -6.53 -1.95
N ALA A 107 1.29 -6.63 -3.07
CA ALA A 107 0.61 -5.49 -3.69
C ALA A 107 -0.46 -4.89 -2.77
N ALA A 108 -1.21 -5.75 -2.05
CA ALA A 108 -2.21 -5.30 -1.08
C ALA A 108 -1.56 -4.59 0.11
N ALA A 109 -0.46 -5.12 0.65
CA ALA A 109 0.30 -4.45 1.70
C ALA A 109 0.84 -3.08 1.25
N LEU A 110 1.41 -2.97 0.03
CA LEU A 110 1.81 -1.68 -0.55
C LEU A 110 0.64 -0.72 -0.74
N THR A 111 -0.54 -1.23 -1.06
CA THR A 111 -1.77 -0.43 -1.20
C THR A 111 -2.17 0.18 0.15
N VAL A 112 -2.18 -0.61 1.23
CA VAL A 112 -2.49 -0.10 2.58
C VAL A 112 -1.42 0.90 3.06
N LEU A 113 -0.14 0.65 2.77
CA LEU A 113 0.93 1.63 3.03
C LEU A 113 0.70 2.94 2.26
N GLY A 114 0.20 2.87 1.03
CA GLY A 114 -0.16 4.03 0.22
C GLY A 114 -1.31 4.85 0.80
N MET A 115 -2.28 4.18 1.40
CA MET A 115 -3.39 4.83 2.12
C MET A 115 -2.87 5.59 3.35
N ALA A 116 -1.98 4.99 4.14
CA ALA A 116 -1.36 5.67 5.27
C ALA A 116 -0.47 6.85 4.83
N ALA A 117 0.25 6.66 3.72
CA ALA A 117 1.10 7.69 3.13
C ALA A 117 0.34 8.85 2.49
N ALA A 118 -0.99 8.74 2.28
CA ALA A 118 -1.80 9.79 1.67
C ALA A 118 -1.84 11.08 2.51
N SER A 119 -1.71 10.96 3.84
CA SER A 119 -1.60 12.08 4.77
C SER A 119 -0.23 12.17 5.46
N HIS A 120 0.52 11.07 5.52
CA HIS A 120 1.80 10.95 6.24
C HIS A 120 2.90 10.33 5.34
N PRO A 121 3.45 11.09 4.39
CA PRO A 121 4.45 10.60 3.42
C PRO A 121 5.73 10.02 4.05
N GLU A 122 6.03 10.34 5.31
CA GLU A 122 7.08 9.73 6.12
C GLU A 122 6.96 8.20 6.26
N VAL A 123 5.77 7.63 6.02
CA VAL A 123 5.57 6.18 5.90
C VAL A 123 6.44 5.58 4.80
N VAL A 124 6.70 6.33 3.71
CA VAL A 124 7.36 5.84 2.49
C VAL A 124 8.80 6.30 2.36
N ILE A 125 9.11 7.53 2.77
CA ILE A 125 10.42 8.18 2.54
C ILE A 125 11.61 7.26 2.91
N PRO A 126 11.64 6.58 4.08
CA PRO A 126 12.76 5.70 4.45
C PRO A 126 12.85 4.42 3.61
N HIS A 127 11.77 4.06 2.93
CA HIS A 127 11.57 2.77 2.26
C HIS A 127 11.48 2.86 0.74
N VAL A 128 11.72 4.04 0.14
CA VAL A 128 11.68 4.27 -1.33
C VAL A 128 12.50 3.23 -2.09
N HIS A 129 13.67 2.83 -1.58
CA HIS A 129 14.51 1.81 -2.19
C HIS A 129 13.85 0.42 -2.25
N HIS A 130 13.09 0.04 -1.21
CA HIS A 130 12.33 -1.21 -1.17
C HIS A 130 11.19 -1.19 -2.19
N VAL A 131 10.49 -0.06 -2.30
CA VAL A 131 9.40 0.12 -3.29
C VAL A 131 9.96 0.05 -4.71
N SER A 132 11.10 0.71 -4.96
CA SER A 132 11.80 0.67 -6.25
C SER A 132 12.21 -0.76 -6.63
N ARG A 133 12.70 -1.53 -5.65
CA ARG A 133 13.04 -2.94 -5.85
C ARG A 133 11.79 -3.78 -6.14
N ALA A 134 10.69 -3.58 -5.42
CA ALA A 134 9.44 -4.30 -5.67
C ALA A 134 8.89 -4.01 -7.08
N LEU A 135 9.06 -2.78 -7.57
CA LEU A 135 8.71 -2.38 -8.93
C LEU A 135 9.58 -3.07 -9.99
N ASP A 136 10.89 -3.15 -9.77
CA ASP A 136 11.82 -3.87 -10.65
C ASP A 136 11.48 -5.38 -10.70
N GLU A 137 11.26 -6.00 -9.54
CA GLU A 137 10.83 -7.40 -9.39
C GLU A 137 9.51 -7.67 -10.13
N ALA A 138 8.53 -6.75 -10.02
CA ALA A 138 7.25 -6.86 -10.69
C ALA A 138 7.36 -6.82 -12.22
N CYS A 139 8.38 -6.16 -12.75
CA CYS A 139 8.71 -6.13 -14.18
C CYS A 139 9.54 -7.36 -14.63
N GLY A 140 9.75 -8.34 -13.75
CA GLY A 140 10.64 -9.49 -14.03
C GLY A 140 12.13 -9.15 -13.93
N GLY A 141 12.47 -7.96 -13.45
CA GLY A 141 13.81 -7.53 -13.11
C GLY A 141 14.19 -8.06 -11.73
N GLY A 142 15.06 -9.06 -11.70
CA GLY A 142 15.64 -9.54 -10.45
C GLY A 142 16.94 -10.23 -10.78
N GLY A 143 18.04 -9.82 -10.16
CA GLY A 143 19.38 -10.39 -10.36
C GLY A 143 19.55 -11.87 -9.95
N GLY A 144 18.46 -12.62 -9.80
CA GLY A 144 18.46 -14.06 -9.57
C GLY A 144 18.27 -14.83 -10.89
N SER A 145 18.86 -16.01 -10.97
CA SER A 145 18.99 -16.88 -12.14
C SER A 145 17.69 -17.50 -12.69
N GLY A 146 16.53 -16.85 -12.50
CA GLY A 146 15.24 -17.34 -12.96
C GLY A 146 14.34 -16.21 -13.45
N LYS A 147 13.78 -16.39 -14.65
CA LYS A 147 12.82 -15.46 -15.26
C LYS A 147 11.52 -15.47 -14.45
N ARG A 148 11.32 -14.52 -13.53
CA ARG A 148 10.07 -14.38 -12.78
C ARG A 148 8.93 -13.93 -13.69
N ARG A 149 7.73 -14.42 -13.39
CA ARG A 149 6.52 -13.96 -14.08
C ARG A 149 6.26 -12.50 -13.70
N PRO A 150 5.95 -11.63 -14.67
CA PRO A 150 5.57 -10.25 -14.38
C PRO A 150 4.35 -10.19 -13.47
N ALA A 151 4.32 -9.22 -12.55
CA ALA A 151 3.27 -9.04 -11.54
C ALA A 151 2.66 -7.62 -11.64
N PRO A 152 1.65 -7.41 -12.51
CA PRO A 152 1.11 -6.08 -12.81
C PRO A 152 0.49 -5.37 -11.61
N ALA A 153 -0.19 -6.13 -10.74
CA ALA A 153 -0.77 -5.57 -9.51
C ALA A 153 0.31 -5.01 -8.57
N LEU A 154 1.44 -5.73 -8.45
CA LEU A 154 2.58 -5.28 -7.64
C LEU A 154 3.25 -4.05 -8.25
N ALA A 155 3.43 -4.02 -9.58
CA ALA A 155 3.98 -2.88 -10.29
C ALA A 155 3.13 -1.62 -10.07
N ARG A 156 1.81 -1.74 -10.27
CA ARG A 156 0.85 -0.65 -10.04
C ARG A 156 0.89 -0.14 -8.60
N ALA A 157 0.84 -1.04 -7.61
CA ALA A 157 0.85 -0.66 -6.20
C ALA A 157 2.16 0.01 -5.80
N ALA A 158 3.30 -0.47 -6.30
CA ALA A 158 4.61 0.13 -6.04
C ALA A 158 4.76 1.51 -6.70
N ALA A 159 4.34 1.68 -7.96
CA ALA A 159 4.34 2.98 -8.62
C ALA A 159 3.41 3.98 -7.91
N ALA A 160 2.20 3.56 -7.55
CA ALA A 160 1.26 4.36 -6.78
C ALA A 160 1.82 4.75 -5.40
N LEU A 161 2.57 3.88 -4.74
CA LEU A 161 3.20 4.21 -3.46
C LEU A 161 4.37 5.20 -3.61
N LEU A 162 5.17 5.07 -4.69
CA LEU A 162 6.25 6.03 -4.98
C LEU A 162 5.71 7.44 -5.20
N SER A 163 4.53 7.60 -5.82
CA SER A 163 3.92 8.92 -6.01
C SER A 163 3.52 9.58 -4.68
N ARG A 164 3.29 8.78 -3.62
CA ARG A 164 3.02 9.27 -2.25
C ARG A 164 4.28 9.64 -1.46
N ALA A 165 5.49 9.34 -1.97
CA ALA A 165 6.74 9.63 -1.26
C ALA A 165 7.13 11.12 -1.24
N ARG A 166 6.45 11.97 -2.03
CA ARG A 166 6.72 13.42 -2.09
C ARG A 166 5.49 14.23 -1.63
N PRO A 167 5.61 15.01 -0.55
CA PRO A 167 4.54 15.92 -0.15
C PRO A 167 4.53 17.15 -1.06
N GLY A 168 3.36 17.50 -1.59
CA GLY A 168 3.16 18.67 -2.45
C GLY A 168 2.49 18.38 -3.79
N GLY A 169 2.34 17.11 -4.17
CA GLY A 169 1.39 16.69 -5.20
C GLY A 169 0.22 15.97 -4.54
N ASN A 170 -0.92 16.63 -4.37
CA ASN A 170 -2.19 16.12 -3.82
C ASN A 170 -2.17 15.34 -2.47
N ALA A 171 -1.02 15.11 -1.84
CA ALA A 171 -0.82 14.14 -0.74
C ALA A 171 -0.02 14.71 0.45
N GLY A 172 0.02 16.04 0.62
CA GLY A 172 0.66 16.67 1.77
C GLY A 172 -0.28 17.66 2.45
N THR A 173 -0.47 17.51 3.76
CA THR A 173 -0.94 18.62 4.60
C THR A 173 0.25 19.55 4.87
N ALA A 174 0.00 20.82 5.18
CA ALA A 174 1.05 21.78 5.53
C ALA A 174 1.89 21.36 6.75
N ALA A 175 1.43 20.35 7.51
CA ALA A 175 2.09 19.81 8.69
C ALA A 175 2.98 18.58 8.41
N SER A 176 2.96 18.01 7.21
CA SER A 176 3.77 16.81 6.90
C SER A 176 5.27 17.14 6.79
N GLU A 177 6.12 16.41 7.53
CA GLU A 177 7.56 16.65 7.62
C GLU A 177 8.27 16.53 6.25
N GLY A 178 7.73 15.75 5.32
CA GLY A 178 8.34 15.54 4.02
C GLY A 178 8.20 16.72 3.04
N VAL A 179 7.41 17.77 3.33
CA VAL A 179 7.36 18.99 2.48
C VAL A 179 8.76 19.61 2.32
N ALA A 180 9.66 19.35 3.28
CA ALA A 180 11.04 19.79 3.29
C ALA A 180 12.04 18.80 2.65
N ALA A 181 11.60 17.60 2.24
CA ALA A 181 12.51 16.58 1.71
C ALA A 181 12.92 16.90 0.26
N PRO A 182 14.21 16.89 -0.08
CA PRO A 182 14.67 17.12 -1.44
C PRO A 182 14.14 16.02 -2.37
N ALA A 183 13.90 16.38 -3.64
CA ALA A 183 13.56 15.38 -4.65
C ALA A 183 14.66 14.31 -4.75
N LEU A 184 14.28 13.08 -5.12
CA LEU A 184 15.23 12.02 -5.38
C LEU A 184 16.23 12.46 -6.46
N PRO A 185 17.53 12.12 -6.33
CA PRO A 185 18.51 12.46 -7.35
C PRO A 185 18.20 11.71 -8.65
N ALA A 186 18.54 12.30 -9.80
CA ALA A 186 18.14 11.79 -11.11
C ALA A 186 18.66 10.37 -11.43
N ASP A 187 19.75 9.96 -10.78
CA ASP A 187 20.37 8.63 -10.87
C ASP A 187 19.77 7.61 -9.88
N HIS A 188 18.78 8.00 -9.08
CA HIS A 188 18.15 7.12 -8.10
C HIS A 188 17.49 5.91 -8.80
N PRO A 189 17.66 4.67 -8.29
CA PRO A 189 17.16 3.44 -8.93
C PRO A 189 15.64 3.42 -9.14
N ALA A 190 14.88 4.22 -8.39
CA ALA A 190 13.45 4.43 -8.60
C ALA A 190 13.13 4.85 -10.04
N PHE A 191 13.90 5.78 -10.62
CA PHE A 191 13.66 6.28 -11.96
C PHE A 191 13.96 5.22 -13.03
N ALA A 192 14.99 4.40 -12.81
CA ALA A 192 15.27 3.26 -13.68
C ALA A 192 14.15 2.21 -13.61
N ALA A 193 13.63 1.90 -12.42
CA ALA A 193 12.51 0.98 -12.24
C ALA A 193 11.22 1.49 -12.91
N LEU A 194 10.88 2.78 -12.73
CA LEU A 194 9.76 3.43 -13.41
C LEU A 194 9.91 3.43 -14.93
N ALA A 195 11.11 3.72 -15.44
CA ALA A 195 11.39 3.68 -16.87
C ALA A 195 11.16 2.28 -17.49
N ARG A 196 11.44 1.20 -16.76
CA ARG A 196 11.13 -0.17 -17.23
C ARG A 196 9.62 -0.38 -17.40
N VAL A 197 8.80 0.12 -16.48
CA VAL A 197 7.34 0.04 -16.58
C VAL A 197 6.86 0.74 -17.84
N LEU A 198 7.36 1.95 -18.11
CA LEU A 198 6.96 2.78 -19.24
C LEU A 198 7.54 2.33 -20.59
N SER A 199 8.56 1.48 -20.58
CA SER A 199 9.23 1.07 -21.81
C SER A 199 8.30 0.30 -22.76
N PRO A 200 8.40 0.49 -24.09
CA PRO A 200 7.65 -0.30 -25.07
C PRO A 200 7.91 -1.82 -24.99
N GLY A 201 9.05 -2.20 -24.40
CA GLY A 201 9.44 -3.59 -24.12
C GLY A 201 9.10 -4.06 -22.70
N SER A 202 8.21 -3.35 -21.98
CA SER A 202 7.79 -3.72 -20.64
C SER A 202 7.31 -5.17 -20.59
N ALA A 203 7.75 -5.90 -19.57
CA ALA A 203 7.33 -7.29 -19.38
C ALA A 203 5.88 -7.41 -18.90
N LEU A 204 5.23 -6.30 -18.54
CA LEU A 204 3.85 -6.30 -18.09
C LEU A 204 2.89 -6.64 -19.24
N PRO A 205 1.94 -7.58 -19.06
CA PRO A 205 1.14 -8.10 -20.15
C PRO A 205 -0.03 -7.17 -20.53
N GLY A 206 -0.10 -6.81 -21.82
CA GLY A 206 -1.30 -6.33 -22.50
C GLY A 206 -2.08 -5.24 -21.73
N ARG A 207 -3.37 -5.48 -21.49
CA ARG A 207 -4.26 -4.49 -20.84
C ARG A 207 -3.89 -4.15 -19.39
N SER A 208 -3.14 -5.01 -18.70
CA SER A 208 -2.72 -4.77 -17.32
C SER A 208 -1.51 -3.84 -17.19
N TRP A 209 -0.86 -3.51 -18.30
CA TRP A 209 0.21 -2.52 -18.36
C TRP A 209 -0.32 -1.09 -18.16
N TYR A 210 -1.43 -0.72 -18.80
CA TYR A 210 -1.96 0.66 -18.75
C TYR A 210 -2.14 1.18 -17.33
N PRO A 211 -2.81 0.47 -16.40
CA PRO A 211 -3.00 0.97 -15.04
C PRO A 211 -1.70 1.09 -14.25
N ALA A 212 -0.63 0.36 -14.62
CA ALA A 212 0.67 0.47 -13.97
C ALA A 212 1.51 1.61 -14.57
N ALA A 213 1.36 1.89 -15.87
CA ALA A 213 2.05 2.97 -16.57
C ALA A 213 1.46 4.36 -16.28
N GLU A 214 0.17 4.44 -15.91
CA GLU A 214 -0.48 5.71 -15.53
C GLU A 214 -0.12 6.21 -14.12
N GLN A 215 0.37 5.34 -13.24
CA GLN A 215 0.78 5.69 -11.87
C GLN A 215 2.16 6.34 -11.85
#